data_AF-A0A5B7Y7T8-F1
#
_entry.id   AF-A0A5B7Y7T8-F1
#
_cell.length_a   1.000
_cell.length_b   1.000
_cell.length_c   1.000
_cell.angle_alpha   90.00
_cell.angle_beta   90.00
_cell.angle_gamma   90.00
#
_symmetry.space_group_name_H-M   'P 1'
#
loop_
_entity.id
_entity.type
_entity.pdbx_description
1 polymer ?
#
loop_
_entity_poly.entity_id
_entity_poly.type
_entity_poly.pdbx_seq_one_letter_code
_entity_poly.pdbx_strand_id
1 'polypeptide(L)'
;MKNRIKTLRQEHGKTQEQLANEIGVKKLTISRWENAENVSLKQDKAQQLADIFGVSVSYLLGYEDNFVESVKELSQKDGSDEAFLKAFRAYYELKMADGTENLLTLKGEDFLNRYREEILKSLIPNFNELNKHDIEEYLSDDKIINEAEQKLNDFLFTLGTLNPQEVQLLVNFIFLSEEDKQIVLNLLKSLSDK
;
A
#
# COMPACT_ATOMS: atom_id res chain seq x y z
N MET A 1 6.61 -17.43 12.26
CA MET A 1 6.26 -17.66 10.84
C MET A 1 7.49 -18.14 10.09
N LYS A 2 7.40 -19.19 9.28
CA LYS A 2 8.60 -19.77 8.67
C LYS A 2 8.98 -18.98 7.41
N ASN A 3 10.19 -18.40 7.40
CA ASN A 3 10.72 -17.73 6.21
C ASN A 3 11.10 -18.74 5.10
N ARG A 4 11.29 -18.24 3.87
CA ARG A 4 11.59 -19.04 2.67
C ARG A 4 13.07 -19.02 2.26
N ILE A 5 13.95 -18.40 3.03
CA ILE A 5 15.37 -18.21 2.70
C ILE A 5 16.05 -19.53 2.35
N LYS A 6 15.82 -20.57 3.16
CA LYS A 6 16.41 -21.90 2.95
C LYS A 6 15.94 -22.54 1.66
N THR A 7 14.62 -22.49 1.42
CA THR A 7 13.96 -23.05 0.24
C THR A 7 14.51 -22.38 -1.01
N LEU A 8 14.46 -21.05 -1.05
CA LEU A 8 14.95 -20.25 -2.17
C LEU A 8 16.44 -20.49 -2.46
N ARG A 9 17.28 -20.56 -1.41
CA ARG A 9 18.70 -20.88 -1.58
C ARG A 9 18.89 -22.25 -2.24
N GLN A 10 18.13 -23.26 -1.82
CA GLN A 10 18.23 -24.63 -2.34
C GLN A 10 17.74 -24.73 -3.78
N GLU A 11 16.65 -24.04 -4.12
CA GLU A 11 16.13 -23.94 -5.50
C GLU A 11 17.15 -23.30 -6.44
N HIS A 12 17.92 -22.33 -5.94
CA HIS A 12 19.02 -21.70 -6.68
C HIS A 12 20.32 -22.51 -6.65
N GLY A 13 20.33 -23.73 -6.09
CA GLY A 13 21.50 -24.60 -6.05
C GLY A 13 22.68 -24.07 -5.23
N LYS A 14 22.45 -23.08 -4.35
CA LYS A 14 23.51 -22.42 -3.57
C LYS A 14 23.74 -23.14 -2.24
N THR A 15 24.98 -23.24 -1.81
CA THR A 15 25.34 -23.57 -0.43
C THR A 15 25.17 -22.35 0.48
N GLN A 16 25.03 -22.56 1.79
CA GLN A 16 24.98 -21.44 2.75
C GLN A 16 26.24 -20.57 2.69
N GLU A 17 27.41 -21.16 2.38
CA GLU A 17 28.68 -20.45 2.23
C GLU A 17 28.65 -19.52 1.00
N GLN A 18 28.18 -20.03 -0.14
CA GLN A 18 28.06 -19.24 -1.37
C GLN A 18 27.12 -18.05 -1.19
N LEU A 19 25.93 -18.28 -0.61
CA LEU A 19 24.99 -17.21 -0.32
C LEU A 19 25.57 -16.18 0.67
N ALA A 20 26.30 -16.66 1.68
CA ALA A 20 26.95 -15.78 2.66
C ALA A 20 28.01 -14.88 1.99
N ASN A 21 28.81 -15.43 1.08
CA ASN A 21 29.83 -14.70 0.34
C ASN A 21 29.21 -13.63 -0.58
N GLU A 22 28.12 -13.95 -1.27
CA GLU A 22 27.40 -12.99 -2.13
C GLU A 22 26.81 -11.81 -1.33
N ILE A 23 26.31 -12.06 -0.13
CA ILE A 23 25.71 -11.03 0.74
C ILE A 23 26.76 -10.29 1.59
N GLY A 24 27.99 -10.81 1.67
CA GLY A 24 29.04 -10.28 2.53
C GLY A 24 28.79 -10.52 4.02
N VAL A 25 28.24 -11.69 4.39
CA VAL A 25 28.02 -12.10 5.78
C VAL A 25 28.71 -13.44 6.06
N LYS A 26 28.71 -13.87 7.32
CA LYS A 26 29.24 -15.19 7.69
C LYS A 26 28.20 -16.28 7.36
N LYS A 27 28.64 -17.48 6.96
CA LYS A 27 27.76 -18.65 6.78
C LYS A 27 26.83 -18.91 7.98
N LEU A 28 27.32 -18.72 9.20
CA LEU A 28 26.52 -18.87 10.41
C LEU A 28 25.33 -17.92 10.44
N THR A 29 25.47 -16.72 9.88
CA THR A 29 24.39 -15.72 9.77
C THR A 29 23.27 -16.25 8.88
N ILE A 30 23.60 -16.82 7.70
CA ILE A 30 22.62 -17.46 6.82
C ILE A 30 21.91 -18.61 7.53
N SER A 31 22.67 -19.49 8.18
CA SER A 31 22.08 -20.61 8.93
C SER A 31 21.14 -20.15 10.04
N ARG A 32 21.49 -19.07 10.77
CA ARG A 32 20.60 -18.47 11.77
C ARG A 32 19.32 -17.93 11.15
N TRP A 33 19.42 -17.23 10.03
CA TRP A 33 18.25 -16.68 9.34
C TRP A 33 17.31 -17.78 8.83
N GLU A 34 17.85 -18.84 8.24
CA GLU A 34 17.08 -19.98 7.72
C GLU A 34 16.30 -20.75 8.78
N ASN A 35 16.79 -20.74 10.03
CA ASN A 35 16.20 -21.54 11.12
C ASN A 35 15.45 -20.69 12.15
N ALA A 36 15.43 -19.36 12.02
CA ALA A 36 14.71 -18.49 12.93
C ALA A 36 13.19 -18.59 12.70
N GLU A 37 12.43 -18.79 13.78
CA GLU A 37 10.96 -18.78 13.74
C GLU A 37 10.38 -17.40 13.43
N ASN A 38 11.10 -16.33 13.75
CA ASN A 38 10.81 -14.96 13.36
C ASN A 38 12.14 -14.28 13.05
N VAL A 39 12.47 -14.15 11.76
CA VAL A 39 13.74 -13.57 11.36
C VAL A 39 13.63 -12.05 11.32
N SER A 40 14.45 -11.36 12.13
CA SER A 40 14.59 -9.90 12.05
C SER A 40 15.81 -9.59 11.21
N LEU A 41 15.60 -9.40 9.91
CA LEU A 41 16.60 -8.94 8.96
C LEU A 41 16.60 -7.42 8.93
N LYS A 42 17.78 -6.80 8.83
CA LYS A 42 17.86 -5.40 8.42
C LYS A 42 17.34 -5.28 6.99
N GLN A 43 16.70 -4.16 6.68
CA GLN A 43 16.04 -3.91 5.40
C GLN A 43 16.98 -4.12 4.20
N ASP A 44 18.23 -3.63 4.30
CA ASP A 44 19.26 -3.80 3.27
C ASP A 44 19.57 -5.27 2.97
N LYS A 45 19.62 -6.12 4.01
CA LYS A 45 19.89 -7.56 3.86
C LYS A 45 18.68 -8.34 3.37
N ALA A 46 17.49 -7.95 3.80
CA ALA A 46 16.25 -8.52 3.28
C ALA A 46 16.10 -8.22 1.78
N GLN A 47 16.39 -6.99 1.36
CA GLN A 47 16.34 -6.60 -0.04
C GLN A 47 17.40 -7.34 -0.87
N GLN A 48 18.64 -7.38 -0.42
CA GLN A 48 19.70 -8.13 -1.13
C GLN A 48 19.35 -9.61 -1.33
N LEU A 49 18.78 -10.26 -0.32
CA LEU A 49 18.30 -11.64 -0.44
C LEU A 49 17.18 -11.78 -1.46
N ALA A 50 16.22 -10.86 -1.42
CA ALA A 50 15.09 -10.82 -2.34
C ALA A 50 15.57 -10.64 -3.80
N ASP A 51 16.51 -9.72 -4.02
CA ASP A 51 17.12 -9.46 -5.33
C ASP A 51 17.89 -10.68 -5.85
N ILE A 52 18.68 -11.35 -5.00
CA ILE A 52 19.44 -12.56 -5.36
C ILE A 52 18.51 -13.69 -5.82
N PHE A 53 17.33 -13.81 -5.22
CA PHE A 53 16.37 -14.86 -5.52
C PHE A 53 15.29 -14.44 -6.52
N GLY A 54 15.26 -13.17 -6.93
CA GLY A 54 14.25 -12.65 -7.85
C GLY A 54 12.83 -12.71 -7.29
N VAL A 55 12.65 -12.52 -5.97
CA VAL A 55 11.34 -12.55 -5.29
C VAL A 55 11.09 -11.28 -4.49
N SER A 56 9.88 -11.06 -4.00
CA SER A 56 9.58 -10.00 -3.03
C SER A 56 10.16 -10.33 -1.65
N VAL A 57 10.46 -9.30 -0.86
CA VAL A 57 10.86 -9.49 0.55
C VAL A 57 9.72 -10.12 1.37
N SER A 58 8.46 -9.83 1.05
CA SER A 58 7.28 -10.43 1.71
C SER A 58 7.22 -11.95 1.49
N TYR A 59 7.45 -12.40 0.26
CA TYR A 59 7.55 -13.81 -0.07
C TYR A 59 8.76 -14.45 0.62
N LEU A 60 9.93 -13.82 0.53
CA LEU A 60 11.16 -14.27 1.20
C LEU A 60 10.95 -14.53 2.70
N LEU A 61 10.20 -13.66 3.37
CA LEU A 61 9.95 -13.74 4.83
C LEU A 61 8.74 -14.59 5.20
N GLY A 62 7.99 -15.11 4.22
CA GLY A 62 6.83 -15.99 4.44
C GLY A 62 5.58 -15.25 4.92
N TYR A 63 5.46 -13.95 4.64
CA TYR A 63 4.30 -13.14 5.02
C TYR A 63 3.09 -13.34 4.11
N GLU A 64 3.30 -13.85 2.89
CA GLU A 64 2.23 -14.04 1.89
C GLU A 64 1.35 -15.27 2.17
N ASP A 65 1.87 -16.30 2.85
CA ASP A 65 1.14 -17.56 3.09
C ASP A 65 0.01 -17.40 4.12
N ASN A 66 0.31 -16.75 5.25
CA ASN A 66 -0.70 -16.43 6.25
C ASN A 66 -1.71 -15.40 5.73
N PHE A 67 -1.30 -14.54 4.79
CA PHE A 67 -2.20 -13.53 4.24
C PHE A 67 -3.33 -14.16 3.41
N VAL A 68 -3.02 -15.16 2.58
CA VAL A 68 -4.05 -15.85 1.77
C VAL A 68 -4.99 -16.69 2.65
N GLU A 69 -4.46 -17.33 3.70
CA GLU A 69 -5.25 -18.12 4.65
C GLU A 69 -6.15 -17.22 5.52
N SER A 70 -5.60 -16.14 6.10
CA SER A 70 -6.37 -15.19 6.91
C SER A 70 -7.42 -14.43 6.09
N VAL A 71 -7.15 -14.14 4.81
CA VAL A 71 -8.14 -13.57 3.90
C VAL A 71 -9.29 -14.54 3.60
N LYS A 72 -9.01 -15.85 3.49
CA LYS A 72 -10.05 -16.88 3.30
C LYS A 72 -10.89 -17.13 4.55
N GLU A 73 -10.30 -17.02 5.72
CA GLU A 73 -11.00 -17.18 7.00
C GLU A 73 -11.91 -15.97 7.32
N LEU A 74 -11.52 -14.77 6.88
CA LEU A 74 -12.26 -13.52 7.11
C LEU A 74 -13.38 -13.26 6.09
N SER A 75 -13.36 -13.90 4.92
CA SER A 75 -14.37 -13.71 3.86
C SER A 75 -15.73 -14.36 4.13
N GLN A 76 -15.98 -14.87 5.35
CA GLN A 76 -17.21 -15.58 5.71
C GLN A 76 -18.21 -14.76 6.56
N LYS A 77 -17.99 -13.44 6.75
CA LYS A 77 -18.94 -12.54 7.43
C LYS A 77 -19.00 -11.16 6.76
N ASP A 78 -20.15 -10.88 6.16
CA ASP A 78 -20.70 -9.55 5.80
C ASP A 78 -19.76 -8.50 5.16
N GLY A 79 -19.63 -8.56 3.83
CA GLY A 79 -19.95 -7.48 2.88
C GLY A 79 -19.15 -6.17 2.81
N SER A 80 -18.60 -5.61 3.90
CA SER A 80 -18.00 -4.24 3.89
C SER A 80 -16.51 -4.15 4.26
N ASP A 81 -15.87 -5.25 4.64
CA ASP A 81 -14.47 -5.23 5.14
C ASP A 81 -13.43 -5.71 4.11
N GLU A 82 -13.87 -6.20 2.95
CA GLU A 82 -13.02 -6.80 1.91
C GLU A 82 -12.34 -5.77 0.97
N ALA A 83 -12.99 -4.62 0.73
CA ALA A 83 -12.43 -3.53 -0.08
C ALA A 83 -11.29 -2.80 0.67
N PHE A 84 -11.43 -2.67 1.98
CA PHE A 84 -10.44 -2.13 2.92
C PHE A 84 -9.14 -2.96 2.93
N LEU A 85 -9.23 -4.30 2.89
CA LEU A 85 -8.06 -5.18 2.88
C LEU A 85 -7.33 -5.23 1.53
N LYS A 86 -8.05 -5.06 0.40
CA LYS A 86 -7.46 -5.03 -0.95
C LYS A 86 -6.68 -3.74 -1.24
N ALA A 87 -7.21 -2.58 -0.80
CA ALA A 87 -6.48 -1.30 -0.88
C ALA A 87 -5.23 -1.28 0.01
N PHE A 88 -5.30 -1.89 1.19
CA PHE A 88 -4.22 -1.94 2.16
C PHE A 88 -3.07 -2.88 1.77
N ARG A 89 -3.34 -3.96 1.02
CA ARG A 89 -2.33 -4.88 0.48
C ARG A 89 -1.49 -4.27 -0.66
N ALA A 90 -2.14 -3.65 -1.63
CA ALA A 90 -1.47 -3.03 -2.78
C ALA A 90 -0.52 -1.90 -2.36
N TYR A 91 -0.93 -1.16 -1.34
CA TYR A 91 -0.15 -0.12 -0.67
C TYR A 91 1.07 -0.62 0.13
N TYR A 92 1.05 -1.85 0.64
CA TYR A 92 2.18 -2.48 1.36
C TYR A 92 3.26 -3.04 0.43
N GLU A 93 2.90 -3.54 -0.75
CA GLU A 93 3.84 -4.04 -1.78
C GLU A 93 4.64 -2.90 -2.43
N LEU A 94 4.05 -1.71 -2.45
CA LEU A 94 4.66 -0.44 -2.84
C LEU A 94 5.86 -0.02 -1.97
N LYS A 95 5.85 -0.39 -0.69
CA LYS A 95 6.82 0.10 0.28
C LYS A 95 8.12 -0.68 0.39
N MET A 96 8.24 -1.76 -0.38
CA MET A 96 9.40 -2.66 -0.35
C MET A 96 10.22 -2.58 -1.65
N ALA A 97 9.95 -1.61 -2.53
CA ALA A 97 10.46 -1.64 -3.91
C ALA A 97 11.50 -0.57 -4.33
N ASP A 98 11.76 0.55 -3.62
CA ASP A 98 12.88 1.43 -4.06
C ASP A 98 13.63 2.29 -3.01
N GLY A 99 13.28 2.25 -1.73
CA GLY A 99 14.01 3.04 -0.71
C GLY A 99 13.77 4.56 -0.77
N THR A 100 12.88 5.03 -1.63
CA THR A 100 12.37 6.40 -1.64
C THR A 100 10.88 6.39 -1.29
N GLU A 101 10.60 6.91 -0.11
CA GLU A 101 9.26 7.19 0.42
C GLU A 101 8.34 5.99 0.67
N ASN A 102 8.37 5.65 1.94
CA ASN A 102 7.34 4.99 2.70
C ASN A 102 5.90 5.37 2.34
N LEU A 103 5.30 4.73 1.34
CA LEU A 103 3.86 4.92 1.08
C LEU A 103 3.02 4.48 2.28
N LEU A 104 3.47 3.57 3.19
CA LEU A 104 2.69 3.10 4.37
C LEU A 104 2.18 4.12 5.39
N THR A 105 2.34 5.40 5.12
CA THR A 105 1.38 6.42 5.55
C THR A 105 0.88 7.25 4.36
N LEU A 106 -0.11 6.79 3.59
CA LEU A 106 -1.38 7.49 3.45
C LEU A 106 -1.60 8.14 4.82
N LYS A 107 -1.25 9.41 4.93
CA LYS A 107 -0.91 10.13 6.16
C LYS A 107 -1.96 9.93 7.28
N GLY A 108 -1.85 8.86 8.09
CA GLY A 108 -2.77 8.56 9.20
C GLY A 108 -4.25 8.38 8.83
N GLU A 109 -5.10 8.17 9.85
CA GLU A 109 -6.56 8.39 9.75
C GLU A 109 -6.86 9.73 9.06
N ASP A 110 -5.99 10.74 9.22
CA ASP A 110 -6.08 12.05 8.57
C ASP A 110 -6.16 12.00 7.04
N PHE A 111 -5.53 11.04 6.34
CA PHE A 111 -5.68 10.94 4.89
C PHE A 111 -7.11 10.56 4.52
N LEU A 112 -7.61 9.48 5.10
CA LEU A 112 -8.94 8.94 4.77
C LEU A 112 -10.01 9.94 5.21
N ASN A 113 -9.82 10.57 6.36
CA ASN A 113 -10.70 11.61 6.87
C ASN A 113 -10.70 12.86 5.98
N ARG A 114 -9.53 13.35 5.54
CA ARG A 114 -9.46 14.49 4.60
C ARG A 114 -10.08 14.16 3.26
N TYR A 115 -9.81 12.98 2.70
CA TYR A 115 -10.38 12.61 1.41
C TYR A 115 -11.90 12.39 1.51
N ARG A 116 -12.37 11.81 2.61
CA ARG A 116 -13.79 11.75 2.94
C ARG A 116 -14.41 13.15 3.05
N GLU A 117 -13.73 14.10 3.68
CA GLU A 117 -14.17 15.49 3.76
C GLU A 117 -14.29 16.13 2.37
N GLU A 118 -13.31 15.93 1.49
CA GLU A 118 -13.38 16.43 0.11
C GLU A 118 -14.53 15.80 -0.69
N ILE A 119 -14.78 14.50 -0.50
CA ILE A 119 -15.95 13.83 -1.09
C ILE A 119 -17.24 14.47 -0.56
N LEU A 120 -17.37 14.68 0.75
CA LEU A 120 -18.55 15.30 1.35
C LEU A 120 -18.76 16.73 0.82
N LYS A 121 -17.70 17.54 0.72
CA LYS A 121 -17.76 18.88 0.10
C LYS A 121 -18.25 18.82 -1.34
N SER A 122 -17.86 17.79 -2.09
CA SER A 122 -18.29 17.62 -3.49
C SER A 122 -19.75 17.18 -3.63
N LEU A 123 -20.30 16.51 -2.61
CA LEU A 123 -21.68 16.05 -2.57
C LEU A 123 -22.66 17.12 -2.09
N ILE A 124 -22.19 18.04 -1.24
CA ILE A 124 -23.01 19.11 -0.67
C ILE A 124 -23.01 20.31 -1.65
N PRO A 125 -24.17 20.69 -2.20
CA PRO A 125 -24.24 21.79 -3.16
C PRO A 125 -23.89 23.12 -2.50
N ASN A 126 -23.10 23.94 -3.20
CA ASN A 126 -22.65 25.25 -2.72
C ASN A 126 -22.02 25.23 -1.33
N PHE A 127 -21.33 24.13 -0.95
CA PHE A 127 -20.75 23.93 0.38
C PHE A 127 -20.04 25.17 0.95
N ASN A 128 -19.26 25.87 0.11
CA ASN A 128 -18.48 27.05 0.51
C ASN A 128 -19.33 28.29 0.86
N GLU A 129 -20.61 28.30 0.52
CA GLU A 129 -21.57 29.39 0.75
C GLU A 129 -22.53 29.09 1.92
N LEU A 130 -22.54 27.86 2.42
CA LEU A 130 -23.44 27.41 3.47
C LEU A 130 -22.98 27.85 4.86
N ASN A 131 -23.94 28.10 5.75
CA ASN A 131 -23.65 28.30 7.16
C ASN A 131 -23.51 26.94 7.88
N LYS A 132 -23.00 26.97 9.12
CA LYS A 132 -22.73 25.77 9.92
C LYS A 132 -23.97 24.89 10.14
N HIS A 133 -25.13 25.50 10.37
CA HIS A 133 -26.39 24.78 10.61
C HIS A 133 -26.85 24.03 9.36
N ASP A 134 -26.78 24.67 8.20
CA ASP A 134 -27.19 24.05 6.93
C ASP A 134 -26.25 22.88 6.57
N ILE A 135 -24.95 23.01 6.85
CA ILE A 135 -23.99 21.89 6.69
C ILE A 135 -24.34 20.73 7.64
N GLU A 136 -24.67 21.01 8.90
CA GLU A 136 -25.06 19.98 9.88
C GLU A 136 -26.32 19.23 9.46
N GLU A 137 -27.26 19.89 8.79
CA GLU A 137 -28.46 19.25 8.23
C GLU A 137 -28.08 18.23 7.15
N TYR A 138 -27.20 18.59 6.21
CA TYR A 138 -26.71 17.66 5.18
C TYR A 138 -25.89 16.50 5.77
N LEU A 139 -25.07 16.75 6.79
CA LEU A 139 -24.27 15.72 7.44
C LEU A 139 -25.11 14.76 8.30
N SER A 140 -26.37 15.11 8.57
CA SER A 140 -27.34 14.25 9.25
C SER A 140 -28.13 13.35 8.30
N ASP A 141 -28.00 13.54 6.98
CA ASP A 141 -28.64 12.69 5.97
C ASP A 141 -27.80 11.43 5.72
N ASP A 142 -28.31 10.29 6.20
CA ASP A 142 -27.70 8.97 5.99
C ASP A 142 -27.43 8.69 4.51
N LYS A 143 -28.22 9.22 3.57
CA LYS A 143 -27.97 9.03 2.14
C LYS A 143 -26.68 9.68 1.69
N ILE A 144 -26.39 10.90 2.15
CA ILE A 144 -25.17 11.63 1.81
C ILE A 144 -23.97 10.96 2.45
N ILE A 145 -24.10 10.55 3.72
CA ILE A 145 -23.03 9.84 4.43
C ILE A 145 -22.71 8.51 3.74
N ASN A 146 -23.73 7.72 3.39
CA ASN A 146 -23.54 6.45 2.69
C ASN A 146 -22.95 6.62 1.29
N GLU A 147 -23.36 7.65 0.55
CA GLU A 147 -22.78 7.96 -0.77
C GLU A 147 -21.31 8.39 -0.65
N ALA A 148 -20.96 9.17 0.37
CA ALA A 148 -19.57 9.54 0.63
C ALA A 148 -18.69 8.34 0.97
N GLU A 149 -19.19 7.43 1.82
CA GLU A 149 -18.51 6.18 2.16
C GLU A 149 -18.34 5.27 0.94
N GLN A 150 -19.37 5.17 0.09
CA GLN A 150 -19.30 4.40 -1.15
C GLN A 150 -18.21 4.96 -2.08
N LYS A 151 -18.18 6.27 -2.31
CA LYS A 151 -17.15 6.91 -3.14
C LYS A 151 -15.74 6.75 -2.57
N LEU A 152 -15.60 6.81 -1.24
CA LEU A 152 -14.33 6.55 -0.57
C LEU A 152 -13.88 5.10 -0.80
N ASN A 153 -14.78 4.13 -0.65
CA ASN A 153 -14.51 2.72 -0.90
C ASN A 153 -14.15 2.45 -2.36
N ASP A 154 -14.88 3.05 -3.31
CA ASP A 154 -14.58 2.94 -4.75
C ASP A 154 -13.20 3.50 -5.08
N PHE A 155 -12.83 4.62 -4.46
CA PHE A 155 -11.49 5.21 -4.61
C PHE A 155 -10.40 4.30 -4.05
N LEU A 156 -10.57 3.79 -2.83
CA LEU A 156 -9.61 2.88 -2.20
C LEU A 156 -9.46 1.59 -3.00
N PHE A 157 -10.58 1.04 -3.48
CA PHE A 157 -10.58 -0.09 -4.39
C PHE A 157 -9.79 0.22 -5.65
N THR A 158 -10.00 1.39 -6.25
CA THR A 158 -9.27 1.86 -7.43
C THR A 158 -7.77 1.96 -7.16
N LEU A 159 -7.36 2.56 -6.03
CA LEU A 159 -5.95 2.60 -5.64
C LEU A 159 -5.34 1.19 -5.52
N GLY A 160 -6.10 0.23 -5.03
CA GLY A 160 -5.68 -1.17 -4.95
C GLY A 160 -5.43 -1.84 -6.31
N THR A 161 -5.92 -1.26 -7.40
CA THR A 161 -5.76 -1.78 -8.77
C THR A 161 -4.61 -1.16 -9.56
N LEU A 162 -3.99 -0.10 -9.03
CA LEU A 162 -2.99 0.70 -9.74
C LEU A 162 -1.57 0.30 -9.38
N ASN A 163 -0.64 0.60 -10.29
CA ASN A 163 0.77 0.36 -10.02
C ASN A 163 1.34 1.38 -9.02
N PRO A 164 2.51 1.10 -8.42
CA PRO A 164 3.14 1.96 -7.44
C PRO A 164 3.21 3.46 -7.79
N GLN A 165 3.67 3.77 -9.01
CA GLN A 165 3.87 5.14 -9.47
C GLN A 165 2.54 5.85 -9.71
N GLU A 166 1.55 5.14 -10.22
CA GLU A 166 0.19 5.64 -10.44
C GLU A 166 -0.53 5.93 -9.12
N VAL A 167 -0.42 5.02 -8.14
CA VAL A 167 -0.96 5.24 -6.79
C VAL A 167 -0.30 6.46 -6.16
N GLN A 168 1.02 6.55 -6.22
CA GLN A 168 1.75 7.69 -5.65
C GLN A 168 1.36 9.00 -6.33
N LEU A 169 1.25 9.02 -7.67
CA LEU A 169 0.79 10.18 -8.42
C LEU A 169 -0.60 10.62 -7.97
N LEU A 170 -1.57 9.70 -7.93
CA LEU A 170 -2.96 10.03 -7.58
C LEU A 170 -3.10 10.50 -6.13
N VAL A 171 -2.48 9.78 -5.19
CA VAL A 171 -2.50 10.13 -3.77
C VAL A 171 -1.89 11.51 -3.52
N ASN A 172 -0.79 11.84 -4.21
CA ASN A 172 -0.16 13.15 -4.08
C ASN A 172 -0.98 14.24 -4.77
N PHE A 173 -1.50 13.96 -5.97
CA PHE A 173 -2.24 14.92 -6.78
C PHE A 173 -3.52 15.42 -6.09
N ILE A 174 -4.22 14.55 -5.39
CA ILE A 174 -5.51 14.89 -4.74
C ILE A 174 -5.40 16.05 -3.75
N PHE A 175 -4.29 16.17 -3.02
CA PHE A 175 -4.09 17.23 -2.01
C PHE A 175 -3.27 18.41 -2.49
N LEU A 176 -2.92 18.46 -3.77
CA LEU A 176 -2.34 19.66 -4.34
C LEU A 176 -3.35 20.81 -4.26
N SER A 177 -2.84 22.05 -4.17
CA SER A 177 -3.67 23.23 -4.38
C SER A 177 -4.24 23.20 -5.80
N GLU A 178 -5.35 23.89 -6.06
CA GLU A 178 -5.90 23.95 -7.42
C GLU A 178 -4.90 24.54 -8.43
N GLU A 179 -4.05 25.48 -8.01
CA GLU A 179 -2.96 26.01 -8.81
C GLU A 179 -1.92 24.92 -9.15
N ASP A 180 -1.45 24.17 -8.14
CA ASP A 180 -0.48 23.10 -8.32
C ASP A 180 -1.04 21.93 -9.16
N LYS A 181 -2.33 21.58 -8.97
CA LYS A 181 -3.02 20.59 -9.82
C LYS A 181 -2.98 21.03 -11.27
N GLN A 182 -3.27 22.30 -11.55
CA GLN A 182 -3.26 22.82 -12.91
C GLN A 182 -1.86 22.77 -13.53
N ILE A 183 -0.81 23.03 -12.75
CA ILE A 183 0.58 22.89 -13.20
C ILE A 183 0.87 21.43 -13.60
N VAL A 184 0.52 20.46 -12.75
CA VAL A 184 0.74 19.04 -13.04
C VAL A 184 -0.05 18.59 -14.27
N LEU A 185 -1.32 19.00 -14.40
CA LEU A 185 -2.14 18.67 -15.56
C LEU A 185 -1.57 19.26 -16.86
N ASN A 186 -1.10 20.50 -16.82
CA ASN A 186 -0.46 21.14 -17.97
C ASN A 186 0.82 20.41 -18.39
N LEU A 187 1.64 19.99 -17.43
CA LEU A 187 2.84 19.20 -17.69
C LEU A 187 2.48 17.87 -18.36
N LEU A 188 1.54 17.12 -17.78
CA LEU A 188 1.08 15.84 -18.34
C LEU A 188 0.56 16.00 -19.77
N LYS A 189 -0.27 17.02 -20.02
CA LYS A 189 -0.78 17.34 -21.36
C LYS A 189 0.34 17.63 -22.36
N SER A 190 1.33 18.42 -21.96
CA SER A 190 2.48 18.74 -22.83
C SER A 190 3.34 17.52 -23.20
N LEU A 191 3.33 16.50 -22.35
CA LEU A 191 4.05 15.25 -22.56
C LEU A 191 3.22 14.25 -23.38
N SER A 192 1.89 14.26 -23.26
CA SER A 192 0.99 13.38 -24.01
C SER A 192 0.80 13.79 -25.46
N ASP A 193 0.95 15.07 -25.78
CA ASP A 193 0.75 15.62 -27.13
C ASP A 193 1.98 15.46 -28.05
N LYS A 194 3.01 14.71 -27.62
CA LYS A 194 4.23 14.37 -28.38
C LYS A 194 4.15 12.98 -29.00
#